data_AF-A0A8D2E0E3-F1
#
_entry.id   AF-A0A8D2E0E3-F1
#
_cell.length_a   1.000
_cell.length_b   1.000
_cell.length_c   1.000
_cell.angle_alpha   90.00
_cell.angle_beta   90.00
_cell.angle_gamma   90.00
#
_symmetry.space_group_name_H-M   'P 1'
#
loop_
_entity.id
_entity.type
_entity.pdbx_description
1 polymer ?
#
loop_
_entity_poly.entity_id
_entity_poly.type
_entity_poly.pdbx_seq_one_letter_code
_entity_poly.pdbx_strand_id
1 'polypeptide(L)' 'NTALQNTSKNTWNIGSSAKDPRGMYWCQGAKDTSRPLQVYYRTSDKQTLLPNDQLYQPLRDREDDQYSRLQGNHLRKK' A
#
# COMPACT_ATOMS: atom_id res chain seq x y z
N ASN A 1 25.35 21.75 -2.03
CA ASN A 1 25.13 22.11 -0.62
C ASN A 1 24.40 23.44 -0.53
N THR A 2 23.11 23.45 -0.81
CA THR A 2 22.28 24.67 -0.78
C THR A 2 21.41 24.63 0.46
N ALA A 3 21.82 25.35 1.51
CA ALA A 3 20.96 25.63 2.65
C ALA A 3 19.92 26.67 2.21
N LEU A 4 18.73 26.21 1.81
CA LEU A 4 17.57 27.06 1.62
C LEU A 4 17.04 27.46 3.00
N GLN A 5 17.64 28.51 3.57
CA GLN A 5 17.16 29.16 4.78
C GLN A 5 15.89 29.97 4.43
N ASN A 6 14.74 29.31 4.38
CA ASN A 6 13.45 30.00 4.24
C ASN A 6 13.08 30.60 5.61
N THR A 7 13.53 31.82 5.85
CA THR A 7 13.46 32.56 7.12
C THR A 7 12.03 32.89 7.60
N SER A 8 10.99 32.45 6.88
CA SER A 8 9.58 32.67 7.26
C SER A 8 8.90 31.46 7.89
N LYS A 9 9.54 30.27 7.93
CA LYS A 9 8.88 29.05 8.38
C LYS A 9 9.73 28.33 9.41
N ASN A 10 9.23 28.27 10.65
CA ASN A 10 9.81 27.49 11.76
C ASN A 10 9.73 25.96 11.54
N THR A 11 9.60 25.50 10.30
CA THR A 11 9.39 24.11 9.92
C THR A 11 10.50 23.65 8.97
N TRP A 12 11.05 22.47 9.27
CA TRP A 12 12.06 21.82 8.44
C TRP A 12 11.45 20.59 7.77
N ASN A 13 11.50 20.54 6.43
CA ASN A 13 10.99 19.41 5.68
C ASN A 13 12.05 18.30 5.63
N ILE A 14 11.77 17.18 6.32
CA ILE A 14 12.65 15.99 6.39
C ILE A 14 12.39 14.97 5.26
N GLY A 15 11.56 15.32 4.28
CA GLY A 15 11.24 14.50 3.12
C GLY A 15 9.95 13.68 3.24
N SER A 16 9.74 12.78 2.27
CA SER A 16 8.58 11.89 2.22
C SER A 16 8.61 10.85 3.33
N SER A 17 7.51 10.66 4.04
CA SER A 17 7.37 9.62 5.07
C SER A 17 7.65 8.21 4.53
N ALA A 18 7.30 7.94 3.27
CA ALA A 18 7.58 6.67 2.58
C ALA A 18 9.07 6.35 2.38
N LYS A 19 9.98 7.28 2.69
CA LYS A 19 11.43 7.03 2.71
C LYS A 19 11.95 6.66 4.09
N ASP A 20 11.05 6.43 5.06
CA ASP A 20 11.38 6.08 6.43
C ASP A 20 12.41 7.03 7.07
N PRO A 21 12.13 8.35 7.15
CA PRO A 21 13.07 9.29 7.75
C PRO A 21 13.31 8.96 9.23
N ARG A 22 14.59 8.84 9.61
CA ARG A 22 15.05 8.50 10.96
C ARG A 22 16.26 9.32 11.32
N GLY A 23 16.38 9.71 12.59
CA GLY A 23 17.54 10.44 13.10
C GLY A 23 17.22 11.37 14.26
N MET A 24 18.26 12.00 14.81
CA MET A 24 18.12 13.04 15.83
C MET A 24 18.18 14.41 15.18
N TYR A 25 17.19 15.25 15.47
CA TYR A 25 17.10 16.61 14.94
C TYR A 25 17.07 17.61 16.08
N TRP A 26 17.65 18.79 15.90
CA TRP A 26 17.55 19.89 16.85
C TRP A 26 17.41 21.20 16.09
N CYS A 27 16.75 22.17 16.72
CA CYS A 27 16.65 23.52 16.21
C CYS A 27 17.65 24.41 16.95
N GLN A 28 18.28 25.32 16.20
CA GLN A 28 19.10 26.37 16.77
C GLN A 28 18.34 27.70 16.65
N GLY A 29 17.95 28.25 17.79
CA GLY A 29 17.32 29.57 17.87
C GLY A 29 18.37 30.68 18.01
N ALA A 30 17.91 31.92 18.12
CA ALA A 30 18.80 33.09 18.25
C ALA A 30 19.62 33.11 19.56
N LYS A 31 19.14 32.44 20.61
CA LYS A 31 19.78 32.45 21.94
C LYS A 31 20.10 31.06 22.47
N ASP A 32 19.34 30.04 22.06
CA ASP A 32 19.42 28.70 22.63
C ASP A 32 19.29 27.62 21.55
N THR A 33 19.78 26.42 21.88
CA THR A 33 19.58 25.21 21.09
C THR A 33 18.52 24.34 21.75
N SER A 34 17.62 23.76 20.97
CA SER A 34 16.57 22.88 21.48
C SER A 34 17.15 21.57 22.03
N ARG A 35 16.37 20.88 22.87
CA ARG A 35 16.63 19.46 23.13
C ARG A 35 16.51 18.67 21.82
N PRO A 36 17.29 17.59 21.65
CA PRO A 36 17.24 16.79 20.44
C PRO A 36 15.93 16.00 20.36
N LEU A 37 15.35 15.93 19.17
CA LEU A 37 14.15 15.19 18.83
C LEU A 37 14.53 13.92 18.07
N GLN A 38 14.15 12.76 18.60
CA GLN A 38 14.27 11.49 17.88
C GLN A 38 13.12 11.33 16.91
N VAL A 39 13.43 11.38 15.61
CA VAL A 39 12.49 11.07 14.54
C VAL A 39 12.64 9.59 14.18
N TYR A 40 11.53 8.85 14.19
CA TYR A 40 11.50 7.45 13.83
C TYR A 40 10.23 7.14 13.05
N TYR A 41 10.31 7.17 11.72
CA TYR A 41 9.23 6.73 10.86
C TYR A 41 9.38 5.25 10.50
N ARG A 42 8.23 4.55 10.49
CA ARG A 42 8.05 3.22 9.91
C ARG A 42 6.88 3.32 8.95
N THR A 43 7.14 3.13 7.67
CA THR A 43 6.08 2.83 6.72
C THR A 43 5.99 1.32 6.56
N SER A 44 4.76 0.79 6.46
CA SER A 44 4.56 -0.61 6.11
C SER A 44 5.07 -0.82 4.69
N ASP A 45 5.67 -1.99 4.42
CA ASP A 45 6.04 -2.36 3.06
C ASP A 45 4.80 -2.23 2.18
N LYS A 46 4.93 -1.55 1.03
CA LYS A 46 3.87 -1.55 0.03
C LYS A 46 3.62 -3.01 -0.30
N GLN A 47 2.41 -3.50 -0.04
CA GLN A 47 1.99 -4.83 -0.45
C GLN A 47 2.19 -4.89 -1.97
N THR A 48 3.24 -5.58 -2.40
CA THR A 48 3.45 -5.85 -3.83
C THR A 48 2.33 -6.81 -4.19
N LEU A 49 1.25 -6.28 -4.79
CA LEU A 49 0.19 -7.10 -5.34
C LEU A 49 0.85 -7.95 -6.43
N LEU A 50 1.13 -9.21 -6.13
CA LEU A 50 1.57 -10.16 -7.13
C LEU A 50 0.45 -10.28 -8.17
N PRO A 51 0.73 -10.04 -9.47
CA PRO A 51 -0.27 -10.23 -10.52
C PRO A 51 -0.82 -11.65 -10.46
N ASN A 52 -2.14 -11.78 -10.58
CA ASN A 52 -2.86 -13.04 -10.50
C ASN A 52 -2.84 -13.81 -11.85
N ASP A 53 -1.75 -13.68 -12.61
CA ASP A 53 -1.69 -14.09 -14.02
C ASP A 53 -1.53 -15.61 -14.21
N GLN A 54 -1.59 -16.39 -13.14
CA GLN A 54 -1.41 -17.85 -13.16
C GLN A 54 -2.47 -18.64 -12.36
N LEU A 55 -3.50 -17.99 -11.80
CA LEU A 55 -4.37 -18.67 -10.82
C LEU A 55 -5.45 -19.57 -11.44
N TYR A 56 -5.68 -19.47 -12.74
CA TYR A 56 -6.66 -20.31 -13.41
C TYR A 56 -6.00 -21.09 -14.53
N GLN A 57 -5.88 -22.41 -14.32
CA GLN A 57 -5.85 -23.31 -15.46
C GLN A 57 -7.18 -23.10 -16.22
N PRO A 58 -7.16 -22.81 -17.54
CA PRO A 58 -8.39 -22.77 -18.30
C PRO A 58 -9.13 -24.09 -18.11
N LEU A 59 -10.38 -24.02 -17.68
CA LEU A 59 -11.23 -25.19 -17.67
C LEU A 59 -11.28 -25.69 -19.11
N ARG A 60 -10.73 -26.89 -19.34
CA ARG A 60 -10.81 -27.53 -20.66
C ARG A 60 -12.28 -27.66 -21.04
N ASP A 61 -12.59 -27.59 -22.32
CA ASP A 61 -13.91 -27.93 -22.84
C ASP A 61 -14.29 -29.31 -22.31
N ARG A 62 -15.22 -29.33 -21.36
CA ARG A 62 -15.68 -30.55 -20.72
C ARG A 62 -16.94 -30.95 -21.46
N GLU A 63 -16.91 -32.11 -22.10
CA GLU A 63 -18.03 -32.64 -22.88
C GLU A 63 -19.29 -32.70 -21.99
N ASP A 64 -20.32 -31.98 -22.43
CA ASP A 64 -21.61 -31.82 -21.75
C ASP A 64 -22.33 -33.17 -21.57
N ASP A 65 -21.88 -34.19 -22.30
CA ASP A 65 -22.36 -35.57 -22.28
C ASP A 65 -22.02 -36.30 -20.97
N GLN A 66 -21.13 -35.77 -20.13
CA GLN A 66 -20.83 -36.31 -18.81
C GLN A 66 -21.80 -35.85 -17.70
N TYR A 67 -22.70 -34.93 -17.98
CA TYR A 67 -23.64 -34.42 -16.98
C TYR A 67 -25.03 -35.03 -17.15
N SER A 68 -25.54 -35.65 -16.09
CA SER A 68 -26.93 -36.13 -16.04
C SER A 68 -27.88 -34.95 -16.18
N ARG A 69 -28.53 -34.82 -17.34
CA ARG A 69 -29.57 -33.80 -17.56
C ARG A 69 -30.74 -34.09 -16.65
N LEU A 70 -30.92 -33.25 -15.62
CA LEU A 70 -32.12 -33.29 -14.79
C LEU A 70 -33.29 -32.83 -15.67
N GLN A 71 -34.11 -33.78 -16.14
CA GLN A 71 -35.35 -33.47 -16.85
C GLN A 71 -36.22 -32.60 -15.95
N GLY A 72 -36.53 -31.39 -16.42
CA GLY A 72 -37.44 -30.45 -15.75
C GLY A 72 -38.80 -31.09 -15.49
N ASN A 73 -39.37 -30.78 -14.33
CA ASN A 73 -40.61 -31.33 -13.81
C ASN A 73 -41.72 -31.43 -14.88
N HIS A 74 -42.24 -32.64 -15.10
CA HIS A 74 -43.42 -32.87 -15.93
C HIS A 74 -44.59 -32.05 -15.37
N LEU A 75 -45.09 -31.08 -16.14
CA LEU A 75 -46.34 -30.38 -15.84
C LEU A 75 -47.46 -31.41 -15.74
N ARG A 76 -47.95 -31.64 -14.52
CA ARG A 76 -49.13 -32.48 -14.28
C ARG A 76 -50.32 -31.79 -14.92
N LYS A 77 -50.87 -32.36 -16.00
CA LYS A 77 -52.08 -31.82 -16.65
C LYS A 77 -53.25 -31.84 -15.66
N LYS A 78 -54.05 -30.76 -15.70
CA LYS A 78 -55.30 -30.58 -14.96
C LYS A 78 -56.34 -31.60 -15.38
#